data_AF-A0A6M5YJF6-F1
#
_entry.id   AF-A0A6M5YJF6-F1
#
_cell.length_a   1.000
_cell.length_b   1.000
_cell.length_c   1.000
_cell.angle_alpha   90.00
_cell.angle_beta   90.00
_cell.angle_gamma   90.00
#
_symmetry.space_group_name_H-M   'P 1'
#
loop_
_entity.id
_entity.type
_entity.pdbx_description
1 polymer ?
#
loop_
_entity_poly.entity_id
_entity_poly.type
_entity_poly.pdbx_seq_one_letter_code
_entity_poly.pdbx_strand_id
1 'polypeptide(L)'
;MFSLGALLYELVCGTSPWTKEQERQLAAGVPLDVRPQPMGRFRRRVPPALEALVQRALAPDPTDRPTAAELAAELDALAPTLDDTPVRPLPAEFTDPDVTSVLPAVKWPA
;
A
#
# COMPACT_ATOMS: atom_id res chain seq x y z
N MET A 1 13.48 -7.80 0.71
CA MET A 1 12.99 -7.25 -0.56
C MET A 1 11.49 -7.38 -0.70
N PHE A 2 10.95 -8.60 -0.63
CA PHE A 2 9.51 -8.85 -0.68
C PHE A 2 8.67 -7.99 0.27
N SER A 3 9.02 -7.97 1.57
CA SER A 3 8.29 -7.15 2.57
C SER A 3 8.35 -5.65 2.29
N LEU A 4 9.45 -5.14 1.74
CA LEU A 4 9.58 -3.73 1.37
C LEU A 4 8.73 -3.42 0.13
N GLY A 5 8.70 -4.30 -0.88
CA GLY A 5 7.80 -4.19 -2.02
C GLY A 5 6.32 -4.18 -1.60
N ALA A 6 5.95 -5.05 -0.66
CA ALA A 6 4.60 -5.09 -0.10
C ALA A 6 4.25 -3.79 0.65
N LEU A 7 5.16 -3.30 1.49
CA LEU A 7 4.98 -2.04 2.20
C LEU A 7 4.84 -0.85 1.22
N LEU A 8 5.69 -0.78 0.19
CA LEU A 8 5.58 0.26 -0.85
C LEU A 8 4.24 0.21 -1.57
N TYR A 9 3.76 -1.00 -1.90
CA TYR A 9 2.43 -1.18 -2.47
C TYR A 9 1.35 -0.63 -1.55
N GLU A 10 1.38 -0.98 -0.26
CA GLU A 10 0.42 -0.52 0.74
C GLU A 10 0.44 1.00 0.91
N LEU A 11 1.61 1.61 0.97
CA LEU A 11 1.76 3.05 1.09
C LEU A 11 1.16 3.81 -0.10
N VAL A 12 1.25 3.23 -1.29
CA VAL A 12 0.74 3.88 -2.52
C VAL A 12 -0.74 3.59 -2.76
N CYS A 13 -1.19 2.36 -2.51
CA CYS A 13 -2.54 1.90 -2.81
C CYS A 13 -3.51 2.02 -1.61
N GLY A 14 -2.99 2.17 -0.39
CA GLY A 14 -3.77 2.18 0.85
C GLY A 14 -4.37 0.81 1.23
N THR A 15 -3.97 -0.26 0.55
CA THR A 15 -4.46 -1.62 0.76
C THR A 15 -3.34 -2.62 0.55
N SER A 16 -3.44 -3.77 1.22
CA SER A 16 -2.52 -4.90 1.01
C SER A 16 -2.55 -5.38 -0.44
N PRO A 17 -1.40 -5.79 -1.02
CA PRO A 17 -1.35 -6.42 -2.33
C PRO A 17 -2.08 -7.76 -2.38
N TRP A 18 -2.29 -8.41 -1.23
CA TRP A 18 -2.95 -9.71 -1.13
C TRP A 18 -4.21 -9.64 -0.25
N THR A 19 -5.09 -10.62 -0.43
CA THR A 19 -6.22 -10.84 0.49
C THR A 19 -5.73 -11.48 1.78
N LYS A 20 -6.53 -11.37 2.87
CA LYS A 20 -6.22 -12.05 4.15
C LYS A 20 -5.96 -13.55 4.00
N GLU A 21 -6.66 -14.22 3.08
CA GLU A 21 -6.44 -15.64 2.83
C GLU A 21 -5.07 -15.90 2.19
N GLN A 22 -4.70 -15.09 1.22
CA GLN A 22 -3.39 -15.14 0.57
C GLN A 22 -2.26 -14.78 1.54
N GLU A 23 -2.45 -13.81 2.43
CA GLU A 23 -1.49 -13.49 3.49
C GLU A 23 -1.24 -14.68 4.43
N ARG A 24 -2.30 -15.42 4.80
CA ARG A 24 -2.17 -16.66 5.59
C ARG A 24 -1.39 -17.72 4.82
N GLN A 25 -1.65 -17.87 3.53
CA GLN A 25 -0.94 -18.81 2.66
C GLN A 25 0.55 -18.46 2.54
N LEU A 26 0.87 -17.18 2.32
CA LEU A 26 2.24 -16.66 2.33
C LEU A 26 2.95 -16.93 3.66
N ALA A 27 2.28 -16.67 4.79
CA ALA A 27 2.82 -16.93 6.12
C ALA A 27 3.05 -18.43 6.38
N ALA A 28 2.24 -19.30 5.76
CA ALA A 28 2.42 -20.75 5.78
C ALA A 28 3.48 -21.24 4.78
N GLY A 29 4.15 -20.35 4.05
CA GLY A 29 5.18 -20.70 3.06
C GLY A 29 4.63 -21.26 1.74
N VAL A 30 3.33 -21.09 1.48
CA VAL A 30 2.71 -21.51 0.22
C VAL A 30 3.05 -20.46 -0.85
N PRO A 31 3.75 -20.84 -1.94
CA PRO A 31 3.99 -19.92 -3.05
C PRO A 31 2.67 -19.48 -3.67
N LEU A 32 2.41 -18.18 -3.65
CA LEU A 32 1.31 -17.62 -4.41
C LEU A 32 1.78 -17.32 -5.82
N ASP A 33 1.16 -17.95 -6.80
CA ASP A 33 1.33 -17.59 -8.22
C ASP A 33 0.51 -16.32 -8.59
N VAL A 34 -0.04 -15.65 -7.57
CA VAL A 34 -0.94 -14.52 -7.74
C VAL A 34 -0.14 -13.23 -7.72
N ARG A 35 -0.03 -12.61 -8.89
CA ARG A 35 0.48 -11.24 -9.05
C ARG A 35 -0.37 -10.27 -8.20
N PRO A 36 0.24 -9.24 -7.57
CA PRO A 36 -0.51 -8.17 -6.94
C PRO A 36 -1.41 -7.49 -7.98
N GLN A 37 -2.53 -6.93 -7.53
CA GLN A 37 -3.40 -6.17 -8.43
C GLN A 37 -2.66 -4.94 -9.00
N PRO A 38 -2.98 -4.50 -10.23
CA PRO A 38 -2.35 -3.32 -10.79
C PRO A 38 -2.56 -2.08 -9.92
N MET A 39 -1.48 -1.35 -9.62
CA MET A 39 -1.52 -0.19 -8.72
C MET A 39 -2.37 0.95 -9.30
N GLY A 40 -2.42 1.05 -10.63
CA GLY A 40 -3.28 1.99 -11.36
C GLY A 40 -4.78 1.83 -11.06
N ARG A 41 -5.21 0.68 -10.52
CA ARG A 41 -6.60 0.46 -10.07
C ARG A 41 -6.93 1.29 -8.82
N PHE A 42 -5.94 1.54 -7.97
CA PHE A 42 -6.11 2.27 -6.71
C PHE A 42 -5.71 3.73 -6.82
N ARG A 43 -4.65 4.03 -7.59
CA ARG A 43 -4.14 5.40 -7.77
C ARG A 43 -3.83 5.68 -9.24
N ARG A 44 -4.60 6.58 -9.86
CA ARG A 44 -4.50 6.93 -11.30
C ARG A 44 -3.18 7.58 -11.73
N ARG A 45 -2.38 8.09 -10.79
CA ARG A 45 -1.12 8.82 -11.06
C ARG A 45 0.14 8.01 -10.75
N VAL A 46 0.03 6.69 -10.57
CA VAL A 46 1.22 5.85 -10.33
C VAL A 46 2.03 5.75 -11.61
N PRO A 47 3.33 6.11 -11.61
CA PRO A 47 4.17 5.91 -12.78
C PRO A 47 4.35 4.41 -13.07
N PRO A 48 4.29 3.99 -14.36
CA PRO A 48 4.46 2.58 -14.72
C PRO A 48 5.78 1.97 -14.25
N ALA A 49 6.84 2.77 -14.17
CA ALA A 49 8.15 2.33 -13.70
C ALA A 49 8.16 1.96 -12.20
N LEU A 50 7.41 2.71 -11.37
CA LEU A 50 7.25 2.38 -9.95
C LEU A 50 6.46 1.08 -9.78
N GLU A 51 5.40 0.91 -10.56
CA GLU A 51 4.61 -0.31 -10.54
C GLU A 51 5.43 -1.54 -10.96
N ALA A 52 6.25 -1.42 -12.01
CA ALA A 52 7.15 -2.49 -12.44
C ALA A 52 8.19 -2.84 -11.37
N LEU A 53 8.74 -1.85 -10.67
CA LEU A 53 9.68 -2.05 -9.57
C LEU A 53 9.05 -2.82 -8.41
N VAL A 54 7.83 -2.43 -8.00
CA VAL A 54 7.07 -3.12 -6.95
C VAL A 54 6.74 -4.56 -7.37
N GLN A 55 6.33 -4.78 -8.61
CA GLN A 55 6.04 -6.13 -9.12
C GLN A 55 7.28 -7.04 -9.11
N ARG A 56 8.45 -6.53 -9.50
CA ARG A 56 9.73 -7.27 -9.41
C ARG A 56 10.11 -7.57 -7.97
N ALA A 57 9.93 -6.61 -7.05
CA ALA A 57 10.19 -6.83 -5.62
C ALA A 57 9.28 -7.92 -5.02
N LEU A 58 8.08 -8.10 -5.58
CA LEU A 58 7.08 -9.09 -5.18
C LEU A 58 7.12 -10.38 -6.01
N ALA A 59 8.18 -10.62 -6.80
CA ALA A 59 8.30 -11.82 -7.61
C ALA A 59 8.28 -13.11 -6.74
N PRO A 60 7.61 -14.19 -7.19
CA PRO A 60 7.58 -15.46 -6.48
C PRO A 60 8.98 -16.02 -6.27
N ASP A 61 9.81 -16.00 -7.31
CA ASP A 61 11.20 -16.41 -7.25
C ASP A 61 12.06 -15.32 -6.59
N PRO A 62 12.80 -15.63 -5.50
CA PRO A 62 13.77 -14.71 -4.92
C PRO A 62 14.85 -14.20 -5.88
N THR A 63 15.23 -14.96 -6.92
CA THR A 63 16.29 -14.55 -7.86
C THR A 63 15.85 -13.47 -8.84
N ASP A 64 14.54 -13.34 -9.06
CA ASP A 64 13.97 -12.30 -9.92
C ASP A 64 13.82 -10.96 -9.18
N ARG A 65 14.03 -10.95 -7.86
CA ARG A 65 13.87 -9.76 -7.03
C ARG A 65 15.13 -8.91 -7.10
N PRO A 66 14.99 -7.57 -7.21
CA PRO A 66 16.12 -6.67 -7.07
C PRO A 66 16.73 -6.82 -5.68
N THR A 67 18.04 -6.60 -5.59
CA THR A 67 18.72 -6.41 -4.32
C THR A 67 18.28 -5.11 -3.63
N ALA A 68 18.61 -4.96 -2.34
CA ALA A 68 18.31 -3.72 -1.62
C ALA A 68 19.00 -2.50 -2.26
N ALA A 69 20.23 -2.68 -2.76
CA ALA A 69 20.98 -1.64 -3.43
C ALA A 69 20.35 -1.24 -4.78
N GLU A 70 19.92 -2.23 -5.58
CA GLU A 70 19.24 -1.97 -6.86
C GLU A 70 17.90 -1.27 -6.65
N LEU A 71 17.09 -1.74 -5.69
CA LEU A 71 15.81 -1.11 -5.37
C LEU A 71 15.99 0.34 -4.91
N ALA A 72 16.98 0.61 -4.05
CA ALA A 72 17.28 1.96 -3.59
C ALA A 72 17.71 2.86 -4.76
N ALA A 73 18.62 2.39 -5.62
CA ALA A 73 19.07 3.15 -6.78
C ALA A 73 17.93 3.44 -7.78
N GLU A 74 17.05 2.45 -8.03
CA GLU A 74 15.90 2.64 -8.91
C GLU A 74 14.86 3.60 -8.29
N LEU A 75 14.63 3.54 -6.97
CA LEU A 75 13.76 4.48 -6.26
C LEU A 75 14.32 5.91 -6.29
N ASP A 76 15.61 6.10 -6.04
CA ASP A 76 16.28 7.40 -6.11
C ASP A 76 16.19 8.00 -7.52
N ALA A 77 16.32 7.17 -8.56
CA ALA A 77 16.14 7.60 -9.95
C ALA A 77 14.69 7.99 -10.27
N LEU A 78 13.71 7.36 -9.62
CA LEU A 78 12.29 7.65 -9.81
C LEU A 78 11.81 8.85 -8.99
N ALA A 79 12.40 9.13 -7.83
CA ALA A 79 11.97 10.18 -6.91
C ALA A 79 11.72 11.55 -7.58
N PRO A 80 12.57 12.05 -8.51
CA PRO A 80 12.33 13.34 -9.18
C PRO A 80 11.10 13.36 -10.10
N THR A 81 10.62 12.19 -10.52
CA THR A 81 9.46 12.05 -11.41
C THR A 81 8.14 11.84 -10.66
N LEU A 82 8.21 11.61 -9.35
CA LEU A 82 7.05 11.34 -8.53
C LEU A 82 6.35 12.63 -8.13
N ASP A 83 5.02 12.60 -8.19
CA ASP A 83 4.17 13.67 -7.67
C ASP A 83 4.15 13.58 -6.14
N ASP A 84 5.06 14.32 -5.51
CA ASP A 84 5.18 14.48 -4.06
C ASP A 84 4.24 15.55 -3.49
N THR A 85 3.27 16.03 -4.29
CA THR A 85 2.24 16.93 -3.80
C THR A 85 1.52 16.25 -2.62
N PRO A 86 1.63 16.78 -1.39
CA PRO A 86 0.98 16.17 -0.25
C PRO A 86 -0.52 16.10 -0.54
N VAL A 87 -1.11 14.93 -0.32
CA VAL A 87 -2.57 14.78 -0.34
C VAL A 87 -3.11 15.81 0.63
N ARG A 88 -3.83 16.82 0.11
CA ARG A 88 -4.34 17.94 0.90
C ARG A 88 -4.95 17.36 2.18
N PRO A 89 -4.47 17.76 3.38
CA PRO A 89 -5.06 17.26 4.61
C PRO A 89 -6.56 17.54 4.56
N LEU A 90 -7.36 16.60 5.08
CA LEU A 90 -8.79 16.83 5.26
C LEU A 90 -8.94 18.20 5.92
N PRO A 91 -9.82 19.07 5.41
CA PRO A 91 -10.02 20.37 6.04
C PRO A 91 -10.28 20.14 7.53
N ALA A 92 -9.58 20.90 8.38
CA ALA A 92 -9.72 20.82 9.85
C ALA A 92 -11.15 21.10 10.33
N GLU A 93 -12.05 21.46 9.41
CA GLU A 93 -13.45 21.81 9.59
C GLU A 93 -14.38 20.62 9.83
N PHE A 94 -13.87 19.38 9.93
CA PHE A 94 -14.64 18.25 10.47
C PHE A 94 -14.85 18.33 12.00
N THR A 95 -14.80 19.53 12.59
CA THR A 95 -15.52 19.84 13.84
C THR A 95 -16.92 20.28 13.46
N ASP A 96 -17.77 19.34 13.11
CA ASP A 96 -19.20 19.58 13.19
C ASP A 96 -19.59 19.47 14.68
N PRO A 97 -19.91 20.58 15.37
CA PRO A 97 -20.22 20.58 16.80
C PRO A 97 -21.45 19.72 17.15
N ASP A 98 -22.22 19.28 16.14
CA ASP A 98 -23.42 18.46 16.32
C ASP A 98 -23.16 16.94 16.34
N VAL A 99 -21.95 16.46 16.00
CA VAL A 99 -21.65 15.02 15.95
C VAL A 99 -21.74 14.35 17.33
N THR A 100 -21.57 15.11 18.42
CA THR A 100 -21.75 14.58 19.78
C THR A 100 -23.22 14.57 20.23
N SER A 101 -24.14 15.21 19.49
CA SER A 101 -25.57 15.27 19.84
C SER A 101 -26.38 14.05 19.35
N VAL A 102 -25.85 13.25 18.42
CA VAL A 102 -26.58 12.14 17.78
C VAL A 102 -26.35 10.76 18.41
N LEU A 103 -25.50 10.64 19.44
CA LEU A 103 -25.38 9.39 20.18
C LEU A 103 -26.48 9.32 21.25
N PRO A 104 -27.46 8.39 21.15
CA PRO A 104 -28.42 8.21 22.23
C PRO A 104 -27.65 7.84 23.51
N ALA A 105 -28.00 8.49 24.63
CA ALA A 105 -27.42 8.17 25.92
C ALA A 105 -27.69 6.69 26.26
N VAL A 106 -26.68 5.84 26.05
CA VAL A 106 -26.73 4.43 26.41
C VAL A 106 -26.74 4.36 27.93
N LYS A 107 -27.89 4.02 28.52
CA LYS A 107 -27.97 3.68 29.95
C LYS A 107 -27.40 2.29 30.14
N TRP A 108 -26.25 2.19 30.77
CA TRP A 108 -25.65 0.92 31.17
C TRP A 108 -26.39 0.36 32.40
N PRO A 109 -26.79 -0.93 32.42
CA PRO A 109 -27.35 -1.54 33.62
C PRO A 109 -26.27 -1.72 34.70
N ALA A 110 -26.66 -1.50 35.96
CA ALA A 110 -25.81 -1.64 37.14
C ALA A 110 -25.44 -3.09 37.45
#